data_AF-A0A368W189-F1
#
_entry.id   AF-A0A368W189-F1
#
_cell.length_a   1.000
_cell.length_b   1.000
_cell.length_c   1.000
_cell.angle_alpha   90.00
_cell.angle_beta   90.00
_cell.angle_gamma   90.00
#
_symmetry.space_group_name_H-M   'P 1'
#
loop_
_entity.id
_entity.type
_entity.pdbx_description
1 polymer ?
#
loop_
_entity_poly.entity_id
_entity_poly.type
_entity_poly.pdbx_seq_one_letter_code
_entity_poly.pdbx_strand_id
1 'polypeptide(L)'
;MDHDFKTDTIKILIELLIENYVFPETADNLRSELTQRLNDREYEDINDHTLFAELLTSQLQNVSQDKHLQIRHSTEKPQVENTQKDNNVHHDNFLTMVRLDNYGFNKIERLPGNIGFLEFQAFMPPEHAGETVSSAMTFLANTSCMIIDLRNNFGGSPNMVAFLSSYLLEPSPTHLNNLYWRKSDETQQFWSLPYVPGKRFGGTKPL
;
A
#
# COMPACT_ATOMS: atom_id res chain seq x y z
N MET A 1 29.67 11.74 14.95
CA MET A 1 28.99 10.47 15.30
C MET A 1 30.02 9.56 15.91
N ASP A 2 29.83 9.08 17.14
CA ASP A 2 30.83 8.22 17.80
C ASP A 2 30.62 6.72 17.47
N HIS A 3 31.54 5.87 17.93
CA HIS A 3 31.51 4.43 17.70
C HIS A 3 30.31 3.74 18.36
N ASP A 4 29.94 4.16 19.56
CA ASP A 4 28.85 3.59 20.33
C ASP A 4 27.51 3.86 19.62
N PHE A 5 27.29 5.07 19.12
CA PHE A 5 26.12 5.42 18.32
C PHE A 5 25.95 4.49 17.10
N LYS A 6 27.03 4.25 16.34
CA LYS A 6 26.97 3.42 15.13
C LYS A 6 26.67 1.96 15.48
N THR A 7 27.33 1.45 16.50
CA THR A 7 27.13 0.09 17.02
C THR A 7 25.70 -0.12 17.50
N ASP A 8 25.17 0.80 18.30
CA ASP A 8 23.82 0.70 18.85
C ASP A 8 22.76 0.83 17.76
N THR A 9 22.97 1.73 16.79
CA THR A 9 22.08 1.88 15.63
C THR A 9 21.99 0.58 14.83
N ILE A 10 23.11 -0.09 14.56
CA ILE A 10 23.14 -1.33 13.79
C ILE A 10 22.48 -2.48 14.58
N LYS A 11 22.69 -2.56 15.89
CA LYS A 11 22.03 -3.57 16.73
C LYS A 11 20.51 -3.38 16.74
N ILE A 12 20.03 -2.16 16.93
CA ILE A 12 18.60 -1.84 16.88
C ILE A 12 18.02 -2.14 15.49
N LEU A 13 18.74 -1.78 14.43
CA LEU A 13 18.33 -2.10 13.06
C LEU A 13 18.15 -3.61 12.86
N ILE A 14 19.11 -4.41 13.33
CA ILE A 14 19.02 -5.88 13.28
C ILE A 14 17.78 -6.39 14.01
N GLU A 15 17.52 -5.91 15.23
CA GLU A 15 16.33 -6.29 16.00
C GLU A 15 15.04 -5.97 15.23
N LEU A 16 14.94 -4.76 14.70
CA LEU A 16 13.79 -4.31 13.90
C LEU A 16 13.59 -5.16 12.64
N LEU A 17 14.65 -5.56 11.96
CA LEU A 17 14.59 -6.43 10.79
C LEU A 17 14.01 -7.81 11.15
N ILE A 18 14.52 -8.44 12.21
CA ILE A 18 14.06 -9.76 12.64
C ILE A 18 12.59 -9.74 13.06
N GLU A 19 12.18 -8.68 13.77
CA GLU A 19 10.82 -8.55 14.28
C GLU A 19 9.80 -8.17 13.20
N ASN A 20 10.17 -7.33 12.22
CA ASN A 20 9.20 -6.66 11.36
C ASN A 20 9.36 -6.95 9.86
N TYR A 21 10.51 -7.43 9.39
CA TYR A 21 10.70 -7.67 7.96
C TYR A 21 9.96 -8.93 7.49
N VAL A 22 9.22 -8.80 6.39
CA VAL A 22 8.27 -9.83 5.91
C VAL A 22 8.93 -11.10 5.40
N PHE A 23 10.24 -11.09 5.11
CA PHE A 23 11.00 -12.25 4.67
C PHE A 23 12.00 -12.69 5.76
N PRO A 24 11.65 -13.68 6.61
CA PRO A 24 12.44 -14.01 7.79
C PRO A 24 13.85 -14.53 7.46
N GLU A 25 13.99 -15.38 6.45
CA GLU A 25 15.30 -15.88 5.99
C GLU A 25 16.20 -14.74 5.51
N THR A 26 15.64 -13.78 4.76
CA THR A 26 16.38 -12.59 4.33
C THR A 26 16.76 -11.72 5.52
N ALA A 27 15.90 -11.58 6.54
CA ALA A 27 16.22 -10.86 7.77
C ALA A 27 17.40 -11.51 8.52
N ASP A 28 17.45 -12.84 8.59
CA ASP A 28 18.56 -13.58 9.18
C ASP A 28 19.88 -13.41 8.40
N ASN A 29 19.82 -13.36 7.07
CA ASN A 29 20.97 -13.08 6.21
C ASN A 29 21.48 -11.64 6.43
N LEU A 30 20.57 -10.66 6.49
CA LEU A 30 20.88 -9.26 6.77
C LEU A 30 21.52 -9.09 8.15
N ARG A 31 21.02 -9.79 9.18
CA ARG A 31 21.65 -9.82 10.51
C ARG A 31 23.09 -10.28 10.42
N SER A 32 23.33 -11.41 9.76
CA SER A 32 24.67 -12.00 9.64
C SER A 32 25.64 -11.04 8.95
N GLU A 33 25.20 -10.45 7.83
CA GLU A 33 25.99 -9.48 7.07
C GLU A 33 26.32 -8.23 7.89
N LEU A 34 25.32 -7.58 8.49
CA LEU A 34 25.52 -6.36 9.28
C LEU A 34 26.41 -6.60 10.49
N THR A 35 26.26 -7.76 11.14
CA THR A 35 27.11 -8.16 12.28
C THR A 35 28.55 -8.34 11.84
N GLN A 36 28.78 -9.00 10.69
CA GLN A 36 30.12 -9.20 10.15
C GLN A 36 30.80 -7.85 9.82
N ARG A 37 30.11 -6.97 9.11
CA ARG A 37 30.62 -5.62 8.74
C ARG A 37 30.92 -4.75 9.96
N LEU A 38 30.11 -4.88 11.02
CA LEU A 38 30.35 -4.21 12.29
C LEU A 38 31.64 -4.72 12.96
N ASN A 39 31.85 -6.04 12.98
CA ASN A 39 33.07 -6.65 13.52
C ASN A 39 34.32 -6.28 12.70
N ASP A 40 34.16 -6.13 11.38
CA ASP A 40 35.20 -5.70 10.45
C ASP A 40 35.47 -4.20 10.49
N ARG A 41 34.80 -3.47 11.40
CA ARG A 41 34.99 -2.02 11.64
C ARG A 41 34.72 -1.13 10.41
N GLU A 42 33.89 -1.59 9.48
CA GLU A 42 33.61 -0.90 8.21
C GLU A 42 33.04 0.52 8.38
N TYR A 43 32.42 0.80 9.53
CA TYR A 43 31.76 2.06 9.81
C TYR A 43 32.63 3.06 10.61
N GLU A 44 33.85 2.70 11.02
CA GLU A 44 34.67 3.53 11.95
C GLU A 44 34.91 4.95 11.43
N ASP A 45 35.23 5.11 10.14
CA ASP A 45 35.59 6.40 9.53
C ASP A 45 34.39 7.24 9.07
N ILE A 46 33.18 6.68 9.14
CA ILE A 46 31.95 7.37 8.72
C ILE A 46 31.48 8.30 9.84
N ASN A 47 31.52 9.60 9.58
CA ASN A 47 31.15 10.65 10.53
C ASN A 47 29.88 11.43 10.15
N ASP A 48 29.43 11.29 8.90
CA ASP A 48 28.24 11.93 8.37
C ASP A 48 27.01 11.01 8.48
N HIS A 49 25.92 11.54 9.03
CA HIS A 49 24.70 10.77 9.28
C HIS A 49 23.96 10.35 8.02
N THR A 50 24.01 11.18 6.97
CA THR A 50 23.37 10.88 5.69
C THR A 50 24.16 9.81 4.95
N LEU A 51 25.48 9.95 4.86
CA LEU A 51 26.35 8.93 4.24
C LEU A 51 26.23 7.57 4.95
N PHE A 52 26.11 7.56 6.28
CA PHE A 52 25.89 6.32 7.03
C PHE A 52 24.55 5.66 6.67
N ALA A 53 23.46 6.43 6.61
CA ALA A 53 22.14 5.92 6.24
C ALA A 53 22.09 5.42 4.79
N GLU A 54 22.74 6.11 3.85
CA GLU A 54 22.85 5.71 2.45
C GLU A 54 23.65 4.41 2.29
N LEU A 55 24.78 4.28 2.99
CA LEU A 55 25.59 3.05 2.98
C LEU A 55 24.79 1.86 3.51
N LEU A 56 24.15 2.01 4.69
CA LEU A 56 23.31 0.96 5.26
C LEU A 56 22.18 0.59 4.28
N THR A 57 21.51 1.58 3.68
CA THR A 57 20.48 1.33 2.67
C THR A 57 21.02 0.50 1.50
N SER A 58 22.20 0.86 0.96
CA SER A 58 22.80 0.09 -0.12
C SER A 58 23.13 -1.34 0.29
N GLN A 59 23.71 -1.54 1.48
CA GLN A 59 24.04 -2.87 1.99
C GLN A 59 22.79 -3.73 2.21
N LEU A 60 21.74 -3.15 2.81
CA LEU A 60 20.45 -3.82 2.99
C LEU A 60 19.87 -4.25 1.63
N GLN A 61 19.82 -3.34 0.66
CA GLN A 61 19.24 -3.61 -0.66
C GLN A 61 20.05 -4.59 -1.50
N ASN A 62 21.37 -4.62 -1.33
CA ASN A 62 22.23 -5.59 -2.02
C ASN A 62 21.95 -7.03 -1.56
N VAL A 63 21.62 -7.23 -0.29
CA VAL A 63 21.27 -8.55 0.24
C VAL A 63 19.80 -8.88 0.01
N SER A 64 18.90 -7.93 0.29
CA SER A 64 17.46 -8.17 0.23
C SER A 64 16.88 -8.13 -1.18
N GLN A 65 17.55 -7.44 -2.11
CA GLN A 65 17.02 -7.05 -3.42
C GLN A 65 15.69 -6.26 -3.33
N ASP A 66 15.38 -5.72 -2.14
CA ASP A 66 14.15 -5.00 -1.85
C ASP A 66 14.41 -3.50 -1.71
N LYS A 67 13.98 -2.73 -2.72
CA LYS A 67 14.14 -1.27 -2.75
C LYS A 67 13.27 -0.52 -1.75
N HIS A 68 12.29 -1.18 -1.12
CA HIS A 68 11.44 -0.57 -0.09
C HIS A 68 12.15 -0.51 1.27
N LEU A 69 13.13 -1.40 1.51
CA LEU A 69 13.93 -1.40 2.72
C LEU A 69 15.00 -0.31 2.64
N GLN A 70 14.83 0.76 3.43
CA GLN A 70 15.69 1.94 3.41
C GLN A 70 15.88 2.51 4.81
N ILE A 71 17.05 3.09 5.05
CA ILE A 71 17.36 3.89 6.24
C ILE A 71 17.44 5.34 5.81
N ARG A 72 16.73 6.21 6.56
CA ARG A 72 16.74 7.65 6.30
C ARG A 72 17.15 8.39 7.55
N HIS A 73 18.17 9.22 7.42
CA HIS A 73 18.51 10.17 8.47
C HIS A 73 17.49 11.32 8.47
N SER A 74 16.98 11.66 9.65
CA SER A 74 16.09 12.81 9.87
C SER A 74 16.52 13.54 11.13
N THR A 75 16.62 14.87 11.02
CA THR A 75 16.84 15.76 12.17
C THR A 75 15.54 16.13 12.89
N GLU A 76 14.42 15.91 12.23
CA GLU A 76 13.09 16.09 12.80
C GLU A 76 12.62 14.77 13.41
N LYS A 77 12.06 14.84 14.62
CA LYS A 77 11.38 13.69 15.20
C LYS A 77 10.18 13.37 14.30
N PRO A 78 9.91 12.09 13.99
CA PRO A 78 8.68 11.70 13.33
C PRO A 78 7.51 12.28 14.11
N GLN A 79 6.61 12.98 13.43
CA GLN A 79 5.37 13.42 14.06
C GLN A 79 4.57 12.17 14.42
N VAL A 80 4.56 11.81 15.70
CA VAL A 80 3.66 10.78 16.21
C VAL A 80 2.33 11.50 16.41
N GLU A 81 1.38 11.30 15.49
CA GLU A 81 0.03 11.84 15.65
C GLU A 81 -0.57 11.36 16.98
N ASN A 82 -0.93 12.31 17.85
CA ASN A 82 -1.62 12.03 19.12
C ASN A 82 -3.10 11.74 18.83
N THR A 83 -3.41 10.46 18.63
CA THR A 83 -4.61 9.95 17.93
C THR A 83 -5.84 9.69 18.82
N GLN A 84 -6.20 10.53 19.81
CA GLN A 84 -7.40 10.21 20.62
C GLN A 84 -8.45 11.31 20.80
N LYS A 85 -8.11 12.60 20.80
CA LYS A 85 -9.12 13.67 20.97
C LYS A 85 -9.42 14.46 19.71
N ASP A 86 -8.49 14.52 18.77
CA ASP A 86 -8.63 15.23 17.50
C ASP A 86 -9.30 14.37 16.40
N ASN A 87 -9.30 13.05 16.57
CA ASN A 87 -9.72 12.12 15.52
C ASN A 87 -11.18 12.25 15.09
N ASN A 88 -12.12 12.56 15.97
CA ASN A 88 -13.54 12.58 15.59
C ASN A 88 -13.88 13.77 14.68
N VAL A 89 -13.36 14.96 15.00
CA VAL A 89 -13.58 16.17 14.18
C VAL A 89 -12.84 16.04 12.84
N HIS A 90 -11.63 15.50 12.84
CA HIS A 90 -10.90 15.22 11.60
C HIS A 90 -11.55 14.11 10.76
N HIS A 91 -12.13 13.09 11.39
CA HIS A 91 -12.84 12.01 10.69
C HIS A 91 -14.14 12.50 10.05
N ASP A 92 -14.96 13.27 10.76
CA ASP A 92 -16.21 13.82 10.21
C ASP A 92 -15.92 14.81 9.07
N ASN A 93 -14.88 15.64 9.21
CA ASN A 93 -14.42 16.53 8.15
C ASN A 93 -13.88 15.74 6.96
N PHE A 94 -13.12 14.68 7.19
CA PHE A 94 -12.62 13.80 6.13
C PHE A 94 -13.77 13.12 5.38
N LEU A 95 -14.73 12.50 6.07
CA LEU A 95 -15.88 11.85 5.46
C LEU A 95 -16.76 12.85 4.67
N THR A 96 -16.87 14.08 5.18
CA THR A 96 -17.55 15.16 4.45
C THR A 96 -16.79 15.53 3.18
N MET A 97 -15.47 15.71 3.26
CA MET A 97 -14.63 16.06 2.10
C MET A 97 -14.67 14.97 1.02
N VAL A 98 -14.49 13.70 1.38
CA VAL A 98 -14.54 12.61 0.40
C VAL A 98 -15.93 12.44 -0.18
N ARG A 99 -17.01 12.67 0.58
CA ARG A 99 -18.38 12.65 0.03
C ARG A 99 -18.58 13.76 -1.02
N LEU A 100 -18.05 14.96 -0.78
CA LEU A 100 -18.13 16.08 -1.73
C LEU A 100 -17.37 15.79 -3.04
N ASP A 101 -16.32 14.96 -2.97
CA ASP A 101 -15.54 14.47 -4.11
C ASP A 101 -16.07 13.13 -4.67
N ASN A 102 -17.32 12.75 -4.37
CA ASN A 102 -17.91 11.45 -4.77
C ASN A 102 -17.00 10.25 -4.46
N TYR A 103 -16.30 10.30 -3.33
CA TYR A 103 -15.36 9.29 -2.86
C TYR A 103 -14.22 9.02 -3.86
N GLY A 104 -13.86 10.03 -4.65
CA GLY A 104 -12.86 9.98 -5.70
C GLY A 104 -13.40 9.57 -7.07
N PHE A 105 -14.69 9.22 -7.22
CA PHE A 105 -15.31 8.82 -8.50
C PHE A 105 -15.85 10.04 -9.26
N ASN A 106 -14.92 10.76 -9.88
CA ASN A 106 -15.19 12.09 -10.44
C ASN A 106 -15.74 12.09 -11.87
N LYS A 107 -15.51 11.03 -12.65
CA LYS A 107 -15.99 10.98 -14.04
C LYS A 107 -16.39 9.58 -14.49
N ILE A 108 -17.60 9.49 -15.02
CA ILE A 108 -18.17 8.30 -15.64
C ILE A 108 -18.78 8.74 -16.97
N GLU A 109 -18.41 8.09 -18.07
CA GLU A 109 -18.85 8.50 -19.40
C GLU A 109 -19.05 7.29 -20.31
N ARG A 110 -20.01 7.36 -21.22
CA ARG A 110 -20.10 6.46 -22.38
C ARG A 110 -19.61 7.19 -23.62
N LEU A 111 -18.41 6.86 -24.07
CA LEU A 111 -17.77 7.44 -25.24
C LEU A 111 -18.38 6.89 -26.55
N PRO A 112 -18.18 7.57 -27.70
CA PRO A 112 -18.51 7.05 -29.02
C PRO A 112 -17.92 5.64 -29.24
N GLY A 113 -18.64 4.80 -29.98
CA GLY A 113 -18.25 3.38 -30.15
C GLY A 113 -18.66 2.46 -29.00
N ASN A 114 -19.50 2.93 -28.06
CA ASN A 114 -19.98 2.16 -26.92
C ASN A 114 -18.86 1.76 -25.93
N ILE A 115 -17.89 2.66 -25.72
CA ILE A 115 -16.78 2.47 -24.79
C ILE A 115 -17.16 3.12 -23.45
N GLY A 116 -17.08 2.36 -22.37
CA GLY A 116 -17.22 2.89 -21.03
C GLY A 116 -15.93 3.57 -20.58
N PHE A 117 -16.04 4.69 -19.90
CA PHE A 117 -14.90 5.39 -19.30
C PHE A 117 -15.20 5.62 -17.82
N LEU A 118 -14.30 5.15 -16.96
CA LEU A 118 -14.37 5.27 -15.51
C LEU A 118 -13.06 5.87 -15.00
N GLU A 119 -13.12 7.06 -14.41
CA GLU A 119 -11.99 7.69 -13.75
C GLU A 119 -12.28 7.82 -12.26
N PHE A 120 -11.32 7.38 -11.44
CA PHE A 120 -11.39 7.61 -10.00
C PHE A 120 -10.00 7.70 -9.36
N GLN A 121 -9.92 8.47 -8.28
CA GLN A 121 -8.65 8.89 -7.69
C GLN A 121 -8.29 8.13 -6.41
N ALA A 122 -9.25 7.41 -5.80
CA ALA A 122 -9.01 6.66 -4.56
C ALA A 122 -9.82 5.38 -4.48
N PHE A 123 -9.25 4.36 -3.85
CA PHE A 123 -9.96 3.15 -3.44
C PHE A 123 -10.60 3.38 -2.05
N MET A 124 -11.60 4.26 -1.97
CA MET A 124 -12.29 4.54 -0.70
C MET A 124 -12.99 3.29 -0.15
N PRO A 125 -13.00 3.02 1.17
CA PRO A 125 -13.59 1.81 1.73
C PRO A 125 -15.05 1.57 1.28
N PRO A 126 -15.46 0.32 0.97
CA PRO A 126 -16.81 0.01 0.49
C PRO A 126 -17.95 0.45 1.40
N GLU A 127 -17.73 0.51 2.70
CA GLU A 127 -18.69 1.03 3.69
C GLU A 127 -19.09 2.50 3.46
N HIS A 128 -18.27 3.26 2.72
CA HIS A 128 -18.53 4.65 2.37
C HIS A 128 -18.87 4.84 0.89
N ALA A 129 -18.12 4.17 0.02
CA ALA A 129 -18.17 4.40 -1.44
C ALA A 129 -18.89 3.30 -2.22
N GLY A 130 -19.35 2.23 -1.57
CA GLY A 130 -19.90 1.05 -2.22
C GLY A 130 -21.08 1.34 -3.16
N GLU A 131 -22.01 2.22 -2.76
CA GLU A 131 -23.14 2.64 -3.61
C GLU A 131 -22.70 3.41 -4.85
N THR A 132 -21.69 4.28 -4.70
CA THR A 132 -21.12 5.07 -5.81
C THR A 132 -20.50 4.16 -6.86
N VAL A 133 -19.68 3.19 -6.43
CA VAL A 133 -19.09 2.18 -7.32
C VAL A 133 -20.16 1.33 -7.99
N SER A 134 -21.16 0.87 -7.22
CA SER A 134 -22.25 0.04 -7.75
C SER A 134 -23.02 0.76 -8.86
N SER A 135 -23.27 2.05 -8.67
CA SER A 135 -23.96 2.91 -9.64
C SER A 135 -23.12 3.11 -10.90
N ALA A 136 -21.83 3.41 -10.75
CA ALA A 136 -20.89 3.59 -11.85
C ALA A 136 -20.76 2.33 -12.71
N MET A 137 -20.52 1.19 -12.07
CA MET A 137 -20.38 -0.09 -12.77
C MET A 137 -21.69 -0.53 -13.43
N THR A 138 -22.84 -0.29 -12.79
CA THR A 138 -24.15 -0.57 -13.38
C THR A 138 -24.42 0.30 -14.62
N PHE A 139 -24.07 1.58 -14.56
CA PHE A 139 -24.21 2.50 -15.69
C PHE A 139 -23.38 2.05 -16.89
N LEU A 140 -22.15 1.58 -16.65
CA LEU A 140 -21.23 1.14 -17.69
C LEU A 140 -21.40 -0.32 -18.11
N ALA A 141 -22.22 -1.12 -17.42
CA ALA A 141 -22.32 -2.57 -17.61
C ALA A 141 -22.65 -3.01 -19.05
N ASN A 142 -23.38 -2.19 -19.81
CA ASN A 142 -23.79 -2.49 -21.19
C ASN A 142 -22.82 -1.97 -22.27
N THR A 143 -21.72 -1.33 -21.87
CA THR A 143 -20.66 -0.92 -22.80
C THR A 143 -19.94 -2.15 -23.37
N SER A 144 -19.33 -2.00 -24.54
CA SER A 144 -18.67 -3.09 -25.28
C SER A 144 -17.26 -3.35 -24.76
N CYS A 145 -16.59 -2.32 -24.28
CA CYS A 145 -15.31 -2.33 -23.56
C CYS A 145 -15.29 -1.18 -22.56
N MET A 146 -14.36 -1.20 -21.60
CA MET A 146 -14.19 -0.14 -20.61
C MET A 146 -12.73 0.32 -20.56
N ILE A 147 -12.53 1.62 -20.34
CA ILE A 147 -11.24 2.19 -19.95
C ILE A 147 -11.38 2.60 -18.48
N ILE A 148 -10.49 2.10 -17.63
CA ILE A 148 -10.35 2.57 -16.25
C ILE A 148 -9.11 3.46 -16.19
N ASP A 149 -9.34 4.74 -15.90
CA ASP A 149 -8.28 5.73 -15.76
C ASP A 149 -7.85 5.85 -14.30
N LEU A 150 -6.66 5.34 -14.01
CA LEU A 150 -6.01 5.39 -12.70
C LEU A 150 -4.80 6.33 -12.67
N ARG A 151 -4.60 7.18 -13.70
CA ARG A 151 -3.39 8.02 -13.81
C ARG A 151 -3.21 8.99 -12.65
N ASN A 152 -4.31 9.43 -12.05
CA ASN A 152 -4.33 10.30 -10.87
C ASN A 152 -4.75 9.55 -9.59
N ASN A 153 -4.72 8.21 -9.60
CA ASN A 153 -5.13 7.41 -8.46
C ASN A 153 -4.00 7.25 -7.44
N PHE A 154 -4.28 7.51 -6.17
CA PHE A 154 -3.29 7.45 -5.08
C PHE A 154 -3.47 6.24 -4.14
N GLY A 155 -4.25 5.24 -4.56
CA GLY A 155 -4.45 4.00 -3.81
C GLY A 155 -5.62 4.08 -2.83
N GLY A 156 -5.56 3.28 -1.77
CA GLY A 156 -6.60 3.23 -0.73
C GLY A 156 -6.80 1.81 -0.19
N SER A 157 -8.07 1.46 0.04
CA SER A 157 -8.48 0.24 0.73
C SER A 157 -8.41 -1.00 -0.18
N PRO A 158 -7.74 -2.08 0.26
CA PRO A 158 -7.76 -3.36 -0.46
C PRO A 158 -9.17 -4.00 -0.50
N ASN A 159 -10.05 -3.66 0.46
CA ASN A 159 -11.45 -4.09 0.40
C ASN A 159 -12.19 -3.48 -0.80
N MET A 160 -11.88 -2.23 -1.16
CA MET A 160 -12.46 -1.61 -2.35
C MET A 160 -11.86 -2.18 -3.63
N VAL A 161 -10.57 -2.54 -3.64
CA VAL A 161 -9.97 -3.28 -4.75
C VAL A 161 -10.72 -4.59 -4.98
N ALA A 162 -10.99 -5.36 -3.93
CA ALA A 162 -11.75 -6.61 -4.02
C ALA A 162 -13.20 -6.38 -4.48
N PHE A 163 -13.87 -5.35 -3.97
CA PHE A 163 -15.23 -5.00 -4.36
C PHE A 163 -15.33 -4.60 -5.84
N LEU A 164 -14.46 -3.69 -6.31
CA LEU A 164 -14.42 -3.26 -7.71
C LEU A 164 -14.05 -4.43 -8.64
N SER A 165 -13.06 -5.23 -8.27
CA SER A 165 -12.65 -6.43 -9.04
C SER A 165 -13.82 -7.40 -9.22
N SER A 166 -14.73 -7.47 -8.25
CA SER A 166 -15.94 -8.29 -8.36
C SER A 166 -16.81 -7.85 -9.54
N TYR A 167 -16.92 -6.57 -9.87
CA TYR A 167 -17.67 -6.13 -11.06
C TYR A 167 -17.02 -6.52 -12.39
N LEU A 168 -15.70 -6.78 -12.38
CA LEU A 168 -14.87 -7.05 -13.55
C LEU A 168 -14.59 -8.55 -13.76
N LEU A 169 -15.04 -9.40 -12.84
CA LEU A 169 -14.84 -10.85 -12.88
C LEU A 169 -16.18 -11.57 -12.97
N GLU A 170 -16.12 -12.85 -13.37
CA GLU A 170 -17.28 -13.74 -13.32
C GLU A 170 -17.78 -13.96 -11.88
N PRO A 171 -19.06 -14.36 -11.67
CA PRO A 171 -19.64 -14.53 -10.34
C PRO A 171 -19.02 -15.64 -9.47
N SER A 172 -18.07 -16.42 -10.00
CA SER A 172 -17.32 -17.39 -9.19
C SER A 172 -16.29 -16.65 -8.32
N PRO A 173 -16.28 -16.87 -7.00
CA PRO A 173 -15.25 -16.31 -6.12
C PRO A 173 -13.84 -16.64 -6.64
N THR A 174 -13.03 -15.60 -6.77
CA THR A 174 -11.66 -15.67 -7.28
C THR A 174 -10.73 -15.12 -6.19
N HIS A 175 -9.69 -15.87 -5.86
CA HIS A 175 -8.64 -15.39 -4.94
C HIS A 175 -7.87 -14.26 -5.64
N LEU A 176 -7.78 -13.10 -4.99
CA LEU A 176 -7.13 -11.92 -5.56
C LEU A 176 -5.70 -11.78 -5.06
N ASN A 177 -5.54 -11.70 -3.73
CA ASN A 177 -4.24 -11.58 -3.09
C ASN A 177 -4.30 -11.96 -1.61
N ASN A 178 -3.12 -12.05 -1.01
CA ASN A 178 -2.90 -12.14 0.42
C ASN A 178 -2.09 -10.94 0.87
N LEU A 179 -2.42 -10.39 2.04
CA LEU A 179 -1.57 -9.46 2.76
C LEU A 179 -1.08 -10.16 4.02
N TYR A 180 0.24 -10.15 4.24
CA TYR A 180 0.89 -10.74 5.39
C TYR A 180 1.51 -9.65 6.25
N TRP A 181 1.23 -9.66 7.55
CA TRP A 181 1.84 -8.78 8.54
C TRP A 181 2.75 -9.57 9.46
N ARG A 182 4.06 -9.38 9.28
CA ARG A 182 5.11 -10.09 10.02
C ARG A 182 4.98 -9.98 11.54
N LYS A 183 4.65 -8.79 12.03
CA LYS A 183 4.62 -8.47 13.46
C LYS A 183 3.52 -9.21 14.22
N SER A 184 2.34 -9.33 13.62
CA SER A 184 1.21 -10.07 14.19
C SER A 184 1.15 -11.53 13.73
N ASP A 185 2.02 -11.92 12.78
CA ASP A 185 1.98 -13.20 12.07
C ASP A 185 0.59 -13.49 11.46
N GLU A 186 -0.05 -12.46 10.92
CA GLU A 186 -1.39 -12.53 10.36
C GLU A 186 -1.34 -12.52 8.83
N THR A 187 -2.12 -13.42 8.21
CA THR A 187 -2.40 -13.38 6.77
C THR A 187 -3.87 -13.10 6.54
N GLN A 188 -4.19 -11.99 5.89
CA GLN A 188 -5.53 -11.70 5.39
C GLN A 188 -5.62 -12.02 3.91
N GLN A 189 -6.65 -12.77 3.53
CA GLN A 189 -6.93 -13.07 2.13
C GLN A 189 -8.03 -12.15 1.60
N PHE A 190 -7.91 -11.79 0.32
CA PHE A 190 -8.92 -11.01 -0.39
C PHE A 190 -9.45 -11.81 -1.57
N TRP A 191 -10.76 -11.83 -1.70
CA TRP A 191 -11.48 -12.64 -2.68
C TRP A 191 -12.53 -11.78 -3.39
N SER A 192 -12.79 -12.06 -4.67
CA SER A 192 -13.95 -11.50 -5.35
C SER A 192 -15.25 -12.06 -4.76
N LEU A 193 -16.30 -11.23 -4.78
CA LEU A 193 -17.60 -11.57 -4.22
C LEU A 193 -18.46 -12.31 -5.24
N PRO A 194 -19.21 -13.35 -4.81
CA PRO A 194 -20.14 -14.06 -5.69
C PRO A 194 -21.36 -13.21 -6.08
N TYR A 195 -21.64 -12.15 -5.31
CA TYR A 195 -22.69 -11.18 -5.58
C TYR A 195 -22.17 -9.75 -5.44
N VAL A 196 -22.66 -8.85 -6.29
CA VAL A 196 -22.49 -7.40 -6.19
C VAL A 196 -23.83 -6.72 -6.41
N PRO A 197 -24.12 -5.58 -5.75
CA PRO A 197 -25.28 -4.77 -6.07
C PRO A 197 -25.29 -4.30 -7.54
N GLY A 198 -26.45 -4.28 -8.18
CA GLY A 198 -26.56 -3.80 -9.57
C GLY A 198 -26.03 -4.81 -10.60
N LYS A 199 -25.33 -4.31 -11.63
CA LYS A 199 -24.88 -5.14 -12.78
C LYS A 199 -23.36 -5.22 -12.85
N ARG A 200 -22.84 -6.44 -13.08
CA ARG A 200 -21.44 -6.67 -13.44
C ARG A 200 -21.15 -6.17 -14.85
N PHE A 201 -19.92 -5.72 -15.06
CA PHE A 201 -19.39 -5.55 -16.41
C PHE A 201 -19.05 -6.91 -17.05
N GLY A 202 -18.59 -7.85 -16.22
CA GLY A 202 -18.26 -9.23 -16.60
C GLY A 202 -16.78 -9.41 -16.95
N GLY A 203 -16.30 -10.66 -16.97
CA GLY A 203 -14.88 -10.99 -17.14
C GLY A 203 -14.43 -11.23 -18.59
N THR A 204 -15.31 -10.99 -19.57
CA THR A 204 -15.07 -11.35 -20.98
C THR A 204 -14.89 -10.14 -21.90
N LYS A 205 -15.36 -8.96 -21.50
CA LYS A 205 -15.25 -7.74 -22.29
C LYS A 205 -13.85 -7.14 -22.16
N PRO A 206 -13.33 -6.47 -23.20
CA PRO A 206 -12.05 -5.79 -23.10
C PRO A 206 -12.06 -4.70 -22.02
N LEU A 207 -10.97 -4.66 -21.26
CA LEU A 207 -10.63 -3.69 -20.22
C LEU A 207 -9.26 -3.08 -20.52
#